data_AF-A0A3D1M921-F1
#
_entry.id   AF-A0A3D1M921-F1
#
_cell.length_a   1.000
_cell.length_b   1.000
_cell.length_c   1.000
_cell.angle_alpha   90.00
_cell.angle_beta   90.00
_cell.angle_gamma   90.00
#
_symmetry.space_group_name_H-M   'P 1'
#
loop_
_entity.id
_entity.type
_entity.pdbx_description
1 polymer ?
#
loop_
_entity_poly.entity_id
_entity_poly.type
_entity_poly.pdbx_seq_one_letter_code
_entity_poly.pdbx_strand_id
1 'polypeptide(L)'
;MKYVCSVCGYVYEGDVPPEECPRCHQKGVFKAMSDEKKNPYAGTKTEKNLLEAFAGESQARNKYTYFASVAKKAGYEQIAALFLKTAENEKEHAKLWFK
;
A
#
# COMPACT_ATOMS: atom_id res chain seq x y z
N MET A 1 -6.02 -21.24 -8.11
CA MET A 1 -6.04 -19.94 -8.84
C MET A 1 -7.47 -19.56 -9.18
N LYS A 2 -7.75 -18.27 -9.38
CA LYS A 2 -9.05 -17.81 -9.88
C LYS A 2 -8.94 -17.44 -11.36
N TYR A 3 -9.94 -17.81 -12.13
CA TYR A 3 -10.03 -17.48 -13.55
C TYR A 3 -11.40 -16.89 -13.86
N VAL A 4 -11.44 -15.89 -14.74
CA VAL A 4 -12.69 -15.27 -15.18
C VAL A 4 -12.87 -15.49 -16.69
N CYS A 5 -14.07 -15.93 -17.07
CA CYS A 5 -14.47 -15.99 -18.47
C CYS A 5 -14.62 -14.56 -19.03
N SER A 6 -13.86 -14.22 -20.07
CA SER A 6 -13.89 -12.89 -20.67
C SER A 6 -15.15 -12.56 -21.47
N VAL A 7 -16.04 -13.55 -21.67
CA VAL A 7 -17.29 -13.39 -22.43
C VAL A 7 -18.49 -13.17 -21.50
N CYS A 8 -18.65 -14.01 -20.47
CA CYS A 8 -19.86 -14.02 -19.63
C CYS A 8 -19.60 -13.78 -18.13
N GLY A 9 -18.35 -13.51 -17.74
CA GLY A 9 -17.95 -13.22 -16.36
C GLY A 9 -18.03 -14.39 -15.38
N TYR A 10 -18.19 -15.63 -15.85
CA TYR A 10 -18.14 -16.83 -14.97
C TYR A 10 -16.77 -16.94 -14.30
N VAL A 11 -16.76 -17.14 -12.98
CA VAL A 11 -15.53 -17.31 -12.19
C VAL A 11 -15.34 -18.78 -11.87
N TYR A 12 -14.16 -19.30 -12.22
CA TYR A 12 -13.71 -20.65 -11.91
C TYR A 12 -12.58 -20.61 -10.88
N GLU A 13 -12.66 -21.44 -9.84
CA GLU A 13 -11.62 -21.58 -8.82
C GLU A 13 -11.02 -22.99 -8.91
N GLY A 14 -9.71 -23.07 -9.18
CA GLY A 14 -8.99 -24.33 -9.36
C GLY A 14 -7.57 -24.10 -9.89
N ASP A 15 -6.82 -25.17 -10.14
CA ASP A 15 -5.45 -25.05 -10.65
C ASP A 15 -5.43 -24.80 -12.16
N VAL A 16 -6.27 -25.51 -12.91
CA VAL A 16 -6.36 -25.43 -14.38
C VAL A 16 -7.81 -25.14 -14.79
N PRO A 17 -8.10 -24.07 -15.55
CA PRO A 17 -9.45 -23.76 -15.98
C PRO A 17 -9.90 -24.72 -17.09
N PRO A 18 -11.20 -25.04 -17.19
CA PRO A 18 -11.70 -25.86 -18.30
C PRO A 18 -11.51 -25.15 -19.64
N GLU A 19 -11.26 -25.90 -20.72
CA GLU A 19 -11.11 -25.34 -22.07
C GLU A 19 -12.37 -24.61 -22.54
N GLU A 20 -13.54 -25.10 -22.13
CA GLU A 20 -14.85 -24.56 -22.47
C GLU A 20 -15.53 -23.96 -21.23
N CYS A 21 -16.07 -22.75 -21.37
CA CYS A 21 -16.81 -22.10 -20.29
C CYS A 21 -18.16 -22.81 -20.04
N PRO A 22 -18.46 -23.29 -18.83
CA PRO A 22 -19.70 -24.03 -18.53
C PRO A 22 -20.97 -23.16 -18.57
N ARG A 23 -20.83 -21.85 -18.74
CA ARG A 23 -21.96 -20.90 -18.78
C ARG A 23 -22.30 -20.40 -20.18
N CYS A 24 -21.29 -20.17 -21.02
CA CYS A 24 -21.47 -19.60 -22.36
C CYS A 24 -20.88 -20.45 -23.49
N HIS A 25 -20.28 -21.60 -23.15
CA HIS A 25 -19.76 -22.60 -24.10
C HIS A 25 -18.69 -22.10 -25.06
N GLN A 26 -18.12 -20.93 -24.81
CA GLN A 26 -16.99 -20.41 -25.56
C GLN A 26 -15.69 -21.07 -25.09
N LYS A 27 -14.81 -21.38 -26.04
CA LYS A 27 -13.52 -22.04 -25.79
C LYS A 27 -12.39 -21.03 -25.67
N GLY A 28 -11.41 -21.32 -24.81
CA GLY A 28 -10.20 -20.49 -24.67
C GLY A 28 -10.45 -19.08 -24.09
N VAL A 29 -11.52 -18.92 -23.31
CA VAL A 29 -11.99 -17.60 -22.82
C VAL A 29 -11.61 -17.29 -21.37
N PHE A 30 -10.95 -18.21 -20.66
CA PHE A 30 -10.55 -18.00 -19.27
C PHE A 30 -9.27 -17.19 -19.17
N LYS A 31 -9.30 -16.11 -18.38
CA LYS A 31 -8.14 -15.30 -18.01
C LYS A 31 -7.88 -15.47 -16.52
N ALA A 32 -6.62 -15.63 -16.14
CA ALA A 32 -6.23 -15.65 -14.73
C ALA A 32 -6.62 -14.30 -14.09
N MET A 33 -7.35 -14.35 -12.98
CA MET A 33 -7.57 -13.20 -12.13
C MET A 33 -6.32 -13.06 -11.26
N SER A 34 -5.61 -11.95 -11.41
CA SER A 34 -4.58 -11.58 -10.45
C SER A 34 -5.27 -11.05 -9.19
N ASP A 35 -5.06 -11.71 -8.05
CA ASP A 35 -5.47 -11.23 -6.72
C ASP A 35 -4.65 -10.01 -6.25
N GLU A 36 -3.85 -9.41 -7.14
CA GLU A 36 -3.19 -8.15 -6.88
C GLU A 36 -4.26 -7.06 -6.75
N LYS A 37 -4.57 -6.68 -5.51
CA LYS A 37 -5.19 -5.38 -5.22
C LYS A 37 -4.29 -4.31 -5.80
N LYS A 38 -4.54 -3.95 -7.06
CA LYS A 38 -3.84 -2.85 -7.72
C LYS A 38 -4.12 -1.60 -6.89
N ASN A 39 -3.05 -0.97 -6.42
CA ASN A 39 -3.09 0.39 -5.89
C ASN A 39 -4.02 1.21 -6.81
N PRO A 40 -5.09 1.86 -6.29
CA PRO A 40 -6.01 2.63 -7.13
C PRO A 40 -5.30 3.75 -7.91
N TYR A 41 -4.09 4.13 -7.48
CA TYR A 41 -3.25 5.14 -8.11
C TYR A 41 -2.15 4.57 -9.02
N ALA A 42 -2.12 3.25 -9.27
CA ALA A 42 -1.06 2.59 -10.03
C ALA A 42 -0.80 3.27 -11.39
N GLY A 43 0.46 3.64 -11.63
CA GLY A 43 0.93 4.30 -12.85
C GLY A 43 0.66 5.81 -12.91
N THR A 44 0.00 6.40 -11.92
CA THR A 44 -0.36 7.83 -11.93
C THR A 44 0.72 8.72 -11.32
N LYS A 45 0.65 10.04 -11.57
CA LYS A 45 1.45 11.03 -10.83
C LYS A 45 1.12 11.01 -9.34
N THR A 46 -0.13 10.74 -8.97
CA THR A 46 -0.57 10.66 -7.57
C THR A 46 0.16 9.54 -6.83
N GLU A 47 0.35 8.37 -7.44
CA GLU A 47 1.15 7.29 -6.83
C GLU A 47 2.59 7.74 -6.55
N LYS A 48 3.23 8.42 -7.50
CA LYS A 48 4.57 8.98 -7.30
C LYS A 48 4.62 9.99 -6.16
N ASN A 49 3.67 10.93 -6.13
CA ASN A 49 3.57 11.94 -5.09
C ASN A 49 3.37 11.31 -3.70
N LEU A 50 2.55 10.26 -3.61
CA LEU A 50 2.28 9.57 -2.35
C LEU A 50 3.48 8.74 -1.89
N LEU A 51 4.25 8.14 -2.81
CA LEU A 51 5.54 7.51 -2.51
C LEU A 51 6.57 8.52 -2.00
N GLU A 52 6.64 9.70 -2.63
CA GLU A 52 7.50 10.80 -2.19
C GLU A 52 7.11 11.32 -0.81
N ALA A 53 5.81 11.49 -0.55
CA ALA A 53 5.28 11.85 0.76
C ALA A 53 5.67 10.80 1.81
N PHE A 54 5.44 9.52 1.53
CA PHE A 54 5.84 8.42 2.42
C PHE A 54 7.33 8.45 2.77
N ALA A 55 8.20 8.69 1.77
CA ALA A 55 9.63 8.81 1.99
C ALA A 55 9.97 10.04 2.83
N GLY A 56 9.31 11.18 2.59
CA GLY A 56 9.46 12.41 3.36
C GLY A 56 9.09 12.24 4.83
N GLU A 57 7.91 11.66 5.10
CA GLU A 57 7.41 11.43 6.46
C GLU A 57 8.30 10.43 7.23
N SER A 58 8.79 9.40 6.56
CA SER A 58 9.73 8.44 7.14
C SER A 58 11.05 9.10 7.56
N GLN A 59 11.56 10.02 6.74
CA GLN A 59 12.76 10.80 7.06
C GLN A 59 12.48 11.80 8.18
N ALA A 60 11.34 12.48 8.16
CA ALA A 60 10.94 13.45 9.19
C ALA A 60 10.84 12.80 10.57
N ARG A 61 10.18 11.63 10.66
CA ARG A 61 10.14 10.79 11.87
C ARG A 61 11.54 10.58 12.46
N ASN A 62 12.50 10.14 11.64
CA ASN A 62 13.87 9.89 12.10
C ASN A 62 14.58 11.18 12.54
N LYS A 63 14.39 12.31 11.84
CA LYS A 63 14.96 13.60 12.26
C LYS A 63 14.41 14.03 13.62
N TYR A 64 13.10 13.94 13.83
CA TYR A 64 12.49 14.33 15.10
C TYR A 64 12.92 13.44 16.26
N THR A 65 13.13 12.13 16.05
CA THR A 65 13.70 11.29 17.12
C THR A 65 15.13 11.68 17.47
N TYR A 66 15.95 12.10 16.50
CA TYR A 66 17.28 12.63 16.76
C TYR A 66 17.23 13.96 17.52
N PHE A 67 16.33 14.87 17.13
CA PHE A 67 16.15 16.14 17.84
C PHE A 67 15.65 15.95 19.27
N ALA A 68 14.75 14.99 19.50
CA ALA A 68 14.34 14.61 20.84
C ALA A 68 15.53 14.14 21.70
N SER A 69 16.44 13.34 21.12
CA SER A 69 17.65 12.90 21.82
C SER A 69 18.55 14.07 22.21
N VAL A 70 18.75 15.03 21.30
CA VAL A 70 19.53 16.25 21.58
C VAL A 70 18.86 17.10 22.66
N ALA A 71 17.56 17.36 22.56
CA ALA A 71 16.81 18.14 23.54
C ALA A 71 16.87 17.52 24.94
N LYS A 72 16.75 16.19 25.02
CA LYS A 72 16.87 15.45 26.28
C LYS A 72 18.26 15.58 26.91
N LYS A 73 19.32 15.45 26.10
CA LYS A 73 20.71 15.64 26.57
C LYS A 73 20.96 17.05 27.09
N ALA A 74 20.26 18.05 26.57
CA ALA A 74 20.33 19.44 27.02
C ALA A 74 19.41 19.75 28.23
N GLY A 75 18.69 18.77 28.77
CA GLY A 75 17.79 18.93 29.92
C GLY A 75 16.41 19.49 29.57
N TYR A 76 16.09 19.66 28.28
CA TYR A 76 14.79 20.17 27.82
C TYR A 76 13.77 19.03 27.65
N GLU A 77 13.36 18.42 28.76
CA GLU A 77 12.47 17.23 28.76
C GLU A 77 11.14 17.49 28.04
N GLN A 78 10.52 18.66 28.24
CA GLN A 78 9.23 18.98 27.60
C GLN A 78 9.37 19.13 26.08
N ILE A 79 10.49 19.71 25.60
CA ILE A 79 10.79 19.84 24.17
C ILE A 79 11.10 18.47 23.56
N ALA A 80 11.85 17.62 24.27
CA ALA A 80 12.10 16.26 23.83
C ALA A 80 10.80 15.46 23.65
N ALA A 81 9.86 15.58 24.60
CA ALA A 81 8.55 14.96 24.51
C ALA A 81 7.73 15.47 23.31
N LEU A 82 7.80 16.77 23.01
CA LEU A 82 7.15 17.34 21.83
C LEU A 82 7.72 16.76 20.53
N PHE A 83 9.06 16.67 20.40
CA PHE A 83 9.68 16.05 19.22
C PHE A 83 9.30 14.58 19.05
N LEU A 84 9.25 13.81 20.15
CA LEU A 84 8.80 12.40 20.07
C LEU A 84 7.34 12.30 19.65
N LYS A 85 6.47 13.17 20.17
CA LYS A 85 5.07 13.23 19.76
C LYS A 85 4.94 13.51 18.26
N THR A 86 5.68 14.51 17.76
CA THR A 86 5.71 14.82 16.31
C THR A 86 6.23 13.64 15.49
N ALA A 87 7.29 12.95 15.95
CA ALA A 87 7.78 11.75 15.27
C ALA A 87 6.71 10.65 15.15
N GLU A 88 5.90 10.44 16.19
CA GLU A 88 4.79 9.49 16.12
C GLU A 88 3.66 9.95 15.19
N ASN A 89 3.41 11.26 15.10
CA ASN A 89 2.49 11.81 14.10
C ASN A 89 2.96 11.49 12.66
N GLU A 90 4.24 11.72 12.33
CA GLU A 90 4.75 11.43 10.98
C GLU A 90 4.74 9.92 10.66
N LYS A 91 4.93 9.07 11.67
CA LYS A 91 4.75 7.63 11.51
C LYS A 91 3.31 7.29 11.13
N GLU A 92 2.30 7.92 11.75
CA GLU A 92 0.90 7.68 11.38
C GLU A 92 0.57 8.24 9.99
N HIS A 93 1.14 9.39 9.60
CA HIS A 93 1.04 9.92 8.23
C HIS A 93 1.60 8.92 7.21
N ALA A 94 2.79 8.38 7.46
CA ALA A 94 3.43 7.39 6.59
C ALA A 94 2.62 6.08 6.52
N LYS A 95 1.99 5.65 7.63
CA LYS A 95 1.23 4.40 7.72
C LYS A 95 -0.03 4.41 6.87
N LEU A 96 -0.63 5.58 6.62
CA LEU A 96 -1.81 5.73 5.75
C LEU A 96 -1.55 5.22 4.32
N TRP A 97 -0.30 5.24 3.84
CA TRP A 97 0.06 4.70 2.53
C TRP A 97 -0.28 3.21 2.37
N PHE A 98 -0.25 2.44 3.46
CA PHE A 98 -0.47 0.99 3.44
C PHE A 98 -1.90 0.57 3.79
N LYS A 99 -2.81 1.53 3.97
CA LYS A 99 -4.22 1.26 4.27
C LYS A 99 -5.07 1.45 3.01
#